data_AF-A0A8N4ID91-F1
#
_entry.id   AF-A0A8N4ID91-F1
#
_cell.length_a   1.000
_cell.length_b   1.000
_cell.length_c   1.000
_cell.angle_alpha   90.00
_cell.angle_beta   90.00
_cell.angle_gamma   90.00
#
_symmetry.space_group_name_H-M   'P 1'
#
loop_
_entity.id
_entity.type
_entity.pdbx_description
1 polymer ?
#
loop_
_entity_poly.entity_id
_entity_poly.type
_entity_poly.pdbx_seq_one_letter_code
_entity_poly.pdbx_strand_id
1 'polypeptide(L)'
;MATSNKRIVEIHDVDEQASGPGGDGAKPVSVFGWMGTAVKGAGSACFHMLTGPAAGPLILACVCAALAYGTKRPRKLPVLHRSMSIAALHGGEVALERILDAQEARVNEAALKSAADRMRELLAADPKTISYRELHRVAAKLEMSGREDEAIEMLQKAVEEAEKKKQPHEAHELQMVLVEMLIYKGEYQRALQCKCLQWKCQKDEENSDARGPLYMVVLWQHRRLFTP
;
A
#
# COMPACT_ATOMS: atom_id res chain seq x y z
N MET A 1 9.24 -5.27 52.96
CA MET A 1 7.84 -5.26 52.48
C MET A 1 7.65 -4.00 51.65
N ALA A 2 7.70 -4.10 50.32
CA ALA A 2 7.53 -2.97 49.41
C ALA A 2 6.17 -3.10 48.72
N THR A 3 5.29 -2.15 48.98
CA THR A 3 3.93 -2.06 48.46
C THR A 3 3.94 -1.63 46.99
N SER A 4 3.48 -2.53 46.12
CA SER A 4 3.26 -2.26 44.70
C SER A 4 2.03 -1.36 44.54
N ASN A 5 2.23 -0.13 44.05
CA ASN A 5 1.14 0.80 43.80
C ASN A 5 0.61 0.59 42.37
N LYS A 6 -0.46 -0.22 42.27
CA LYS A 6 -1.13 -0.59 41.02
C LYS A 6 -2.02 0.57 40.56
N ARG A 7 -1.59 1.35 39.57
CA ARG A 7 -2.47 2.32 38.90
C ARG A 7 -3.37 1.57 37.91
N ILE A 8 -4.64 1.47 38.27
CA ILE A 8 -5.72 1.06 37.37
C ILE A 8 -6.12 2.31 36.57
N VAL A 9 -6.10 2.21 35.24
CA VAL A 9 -6.67 3.22 34.36
C VAL A 9 -7.97 2.64 33.82
N GLU A 10 -9.08 3.23 34.23
CA GLU A 10 -10.40 2.91 33.66
C GLU A 10 -10.49 3.52 32.26
N ILE A 11 -10.72 2.66 31.28
CA ILE A 11 -10.97 3.04 29.89
C ILE A 11 -12.48 3.24 29.78
N HIS A 12 -12.90 4.48 29.56
CA HIS A 12 -14.29 4.77 29.25
C HIS A 12 -14.66 4.15 27.89
N ASP A 13 -15.75 3.39 27.89
CA ASP A 13 -16.50 2.98 26.71
C ASP A 13 -16.88 4.22 25.89
N VAL A 14 -16.56 4.18 24.60
CA VAL A 14 -17.09 5.13 23.61
C VAL A 14 -17.83 4.30 22.57
N ASP A 15 -19.07 3.95 22.93
CA ASP A 15 -20.06 3.50 21.97
C ASP A 15 -20.66 4.71 21.22
N GLU A 16 -20.94 4.45 19.94
CA GLU A 16 -21.94 5.11 19.08
C GLU A 16 -21.69 6.55 18.58
N GLN A 17 -21.33 6.68 17.30
CA GLN A 17 -22.26 7.08 16.22
C GLN A 17 -21.52 7.38 14.92
N ALA A 18 -21.78 6.57 13.89
CA ALA A 18 -21.80 7.01 12.49
C ALA A 18 -22.52 5.96 11.63
N SER A 19 -23.85 6.03 11.60
CA SER A 19 -24.67 5.31 10.62
C SER A 19 -24.39 5.85 9.22
N GLY A 20 -23.70 5.07 8.39
CA GLY A 20 -23.64 5.27 6.95
C GLY A 20 -24.83 4.59 6.28
N PRO A 21 -25.51 5.22 5.30
CA PRO A 21 -26.62 4.57 4.62
C PRO A 21 -26.09 3.44 3.72
N GLY A 22 -26.79 2.31 3.78
CA GLY A 22 -26.48 1.08 3.09
C GLY A 22 -26.41 1.22 1.57
N GLY A 23 -25.57 0.38 0.98
CA GLY A 23 -25.53 0.19 -0.45
C GLY A 23 -26.76 -0.57 -0.93
N ASP A 24 -27.33 -0.10 -2.02
CA ASP A 24 -28.19 -0.90 -2.89
C ASP A 24 -27.51 -1.02 -4.26
N GLY A 25 -27.42 -2.26 -4.74
CA GLY A 25 -26.64 -2.62 -5.92
C GLY A 25 -27.22 -2.03 -7.20
N ALA A 26 -26.38 -1.36 -7.99
CA ALA A 26 -26.70 -0.96 -9.35
C ALA A 26 -25.63 -1.46 -10.32
N LYS A 27 -26.08 -2.27 -11.27
CA LYS A 27 -25.33 -2.79 -12.43
C LYS A 27 -24.72 -1.63 -13.26
N PRO A 28 -23.65 -1.85 -14.04
CA PRO A 28 -23.07 -0.80 -14.86
C PRO A 28 -24.05 -0.44 -15.99
N VAL A 29 -24.64 0.76 -15.91
CA VAL A 29 -25.45 1.29 -17.00
C VAL A 29 -24.51 1.86 -18.05
N SER A 30 -24.57 1.25 -19.23
CA SER A 30 -23.90 1.66 -20.47
C SER A 30 -24.09 3.15 -20.76
N VAL A 31 -22.97 3.81 -21.08
CA VAL A 31 -22.84 5.27 -21.33
C VAL A 31 -23.48 5.73 -22.66
N PHE A 32 -24.25 4.89 -23.36
CA PHE A 32 -24.77 5.22 -24.71
C PHE A 32 -26.29 5.02 -24.89
N GLY A 33 -27.09 5.17 -23.83
CA GLY A 33 -28.52 4.82 -23.85
C GLY A 33 -29.55 5.97 -23.78
N TRP A 34 -29.19 7.21 -23.49
CA TRP A 34 -30.20 8.27 -23.27
C TRP A 34 -29.90 9.56 -24.04
N MET A 35 -30.29 9.57 -25.31
CA MET A 35 -30.69 10.79 -26.00
C MET A 35 -32.10 10.56 -26.53
N GLY A 36 -33.09 10.88 -25.69
CA GLY A 36 -34.48 10.75 -26.03
C GLY A 36 -35.35 11.13 -24.84
N THR A 37 -36.13 12.20 -24.99
CA THR A 37 -37.23 12.64 -24.13
C THR A 37 -36.88 13.17 -22.73
N ALA A 38 -36.55 14.46 -22.67
CA ALA A 38 -36.90 15.33 -21.53
C ALA A 38 -36.96 16.81 -21.97
N VAL A 39 -37.87 17.13 -22.91
CA VAL A 39 -38.33 18.52 -23.08
C VAL A 39 -39.84 18.52 -22.88
N LYS A 40 -40.24 18.68 -21.62
CA LYS A 40 -41.54 19.22 -21.22
C LYS A 40 -41.46 19.55 -19.73
N GLY A 41 -41.46 20.85 -19.43
CA GLY A 41 -41.59 21.36 -18.08
C GLY A 41 -40.34 22.05 -17.50
N ALA A 42 -39.76 23.01 -18.23
CA ALA A 42 -38.95 24.05 -17.59
C ALA A 42 -39.64 25.39 -17.87
N GLY A 43 -40.02 26.07 -16.78
CA GLY A 43 -40.72 27.36 -16.83
C GLY A 43 -39.98 28.38 -17.69
N SER A 44 -40.77 29.14 -18.43
CA SER A 44 -40.40 30.15 -19.44
C SER A 44 -39.54 31.32 -18.94
N ALA A 45 -38.97 31.29 -17.73
CA ALA A 45 -38.25 32.42 -17.15
C ALA A 45 -36.73 32.42 -17.39
N CYS A 46 -36.11 31.31 -17.79
CA CYS A 46 -34.64 31.23 -17.94
C CYS A 46 -34.13 31.29 -19.39
N PHE A 47 -35.03 31.28 -20.40
CA PHE A 47 -34.59 31.29 -21.80
C PHE A 47 -34.02 32.64 -22.28
N HIS A 48 -34.28 33.75 -21.57
CA HIS A 48 -33.70 35.05 -21.92
C HIS A 48 -32.25 35.25 -21.43
N MET A 49 -31.70 34.30 -20.66
CA MET A 49 -30.31 34.39 -20.17
C MET A 49 -29.30 33.77 -21.16
N LEU A 50 -29.78 33.11 -22.22
CA LEU A 50 -28.95 32.46 -23.25
C LEU A 50 -28.97 33.15 -24.62
N THR A 51 -29.71 34.25 -24.77
CA THR A 51 -29.78 35.02 -26.04
C THR A 51 -29.06 36.37 -26.00
N GLY A 52 -28.37 36.69 -24.90
CA GLY A 52 -27.55 37.89 -24.80
C GLY A 52 -26.17 37.69 -25.46
N PRO A 53 -25.52 38.77 -25.95
CA PRO A 53 -24.19 38.69 -26.58
C PRO A 53 -23.08 38.13 -25.67
N ALA A 54 -23.35 37.95 -24.37
CA ALA A 54 -22.45 37.37 -23.38
C ALA A 54 -22.64 35.84 -23.15
N ALA A 55 -23.63 35.20 -23.78
CA ALA A 55 -23.90 33.76 -23.58
C ALA A 55 -22.87 32.84 -24.27
N GLY A 56 -22.39 33.23 -25.46
CA GLY A 56 -21.36 32.49 -26.21
C GLY A 56 -20.04 32.33 -25.44
N PRO A 57 -19.45 33.41 -24.89
CA PRO A 57 -18.23 33.34 -24.10
C PRO A 57 -18.31 32.43 -22.86
N LEU A 58 -19.46 32.38 -22.19
CA LEU A 58 -19.66 31.54 -21.00
C LEU A 58 -19.67 30.05 -21.35
N ILE A 59 -20.39 29.68 -22.42
CA ILE A 59 -20.43 28.27 -22.86
C ILE A 59 -19.04 27.83 -23.33
N LEU A 60 -18.35 28.69 -24.09
CA LEU A 60 -16.98 28.41 -24.54
C LEU A 60 -16.02 28.25 -23.35
N ALA A 61 -16.11 29.11 -22.33
CA ALA A 61 -15.28 29.01 -21.13
C ALA A 61 -15.54 27.69 -20.37
N CYS A 62 -16.81 27.27 -20.24
CA CYS A 62 -17.15 26.00 -19.60
C CYS A 62 -16.64 24.79 -20.39
N VAL A 63 -16.74 24.81 -21.71
CA VAL A 63 -16.22 23.74 -22.59
C VAL A 63 -14.69 23.69 -22.56
N CYS A 64 -14.03 24.84 -22.65
CA CYS A 64 -12.57 24.94 -22.54
C CYS A 64 -12.07 24.46 -21.17
N ALA A 65 -12.78 24.80 -20.09
CA ALA A 65 -12.47 24.28 -18.75
C ALA A 65 -12.65 22.76 -18.70
N ALA A 66 -13.77 22.22 -19.18
CA ALA A 66 -14.03 20.78 -19.20
C ALA A 66 -12.97 20.01 -19.99
N LEU A 67 -12.54 20.51 -21.15
CA LEU A 67 -11.47 19.91 -21.96
C LEU A 67 -10.09 20.04 -21.30
N ALA A 68 -9.78 21.17 -20.65
CA ALA A 68 -8.53 21.35 -19.91
C ALA A 68 -8.43 20.46 -18.66
N TYR A 69 -9.57 20.14 -18.03
CA TYR A 69 -9.63 19.19 -16.91
C TYR A 69 -9.69 17.72 -17.38
N GLY A 70 -10.35 17.42 -18.50
CA GLY A 70 -10.44 16.07 -19.05
C GLY A 70 -9.17 15.55 -19.74
N THR A 71 -8.27 16.46 -20.14
CA THR A 71 -6.96 16.12 -20.73
C THR A 71 -5.87 15.84 -19.69
N LYS A 72 -6.11 16.15 -18.41
CA LYS A 72 -5.23 15.72 -17.33
C LYS A 72 -5.46 14.23 -17.12
N ARG A 73 -4.53 13.40 -17.63
CA ARG A 73 -4.48 11.97 -17.28
C ARG A 73 -4.62 11.85 -15.76
N PRO A 74 -5.48 10.96 -15.23
CA PRO A 74 -5.54 10.74 -13.79
C PRO A 74 -4.12 10.39 -13.35
N ARG A 75 -3.52 11.24 -12.51
CA ARG A 75 -2.26 10.89 -11.86
C ARG A 75 -2.57 9.62 -11.07
N LYS A 76 -1.82 8.55 -11.33
CA LYS A 76 -1.87 7.36 -10.48
C LYS A 76 -1.39 7.82 -9.12
N LEU A 77 -2.33 8.17 -8.24
CA LEU A 77 -2.01 8.49 -6.86
C LEU A 77 -1.24 7.29 -6.28
N PRO A 78 -0.16 7.53 -5.53
CA PRO A 78 0.53 6.45 -4.84
C PRO A 78 -0.47 5.65 -4.01
N VAL A 79 -0.31 4.32 -3.93
CA VAL A 79 -1.26 3.41 -3.26
C VAL A 79 -1.03 3.47 -1.74
N LEU A 80 -1.32 4.62 -1.15
CA LEU A 80 -0.94 4.94 0.24
C LEU A 80 -1.86 4.29 1.28
N HIS A 81 -3.05 3.84 0.87
CA HIS A 81 -4.00 3.24 1.81
C HIS A 81 -3.50 1.88 2.33
N ARG A 82 -2.61 1.22 1.59
CA ARG A 82 -2.04 -0.07 1.97
C ARG A 82 -0.88 0.07 2.96
N SER A 83 -0.01 1.06 2.73
CA SER A 83 1.17 1.33 3.57
C SER A 83 0.85 1.72 5.02
N MET A 84 -0.28 2.38 5.30
CA MET A 84 -0.66 2.74 6.67
C MET A 84 -1.11 1.53 7.51
N SER A 85 -1.76 0.53 6.90
CA SER A 85 -2.18 -0.69 7.62
C SER A 85 -1.00 -1.63 7.95
N ILE A 86 0.16 -1.43 7.33
CA ILE A 86 1.30 -2.34 7.40
C ILE A 86 2.56 -1.68 8.00
N ALA A 87 2.47 -0.42 8.44
CA ALA A 87 3.40 0.14 9.41
C ALA A 87 3.54 -0.76 10.66
N ALA A 88 2.54 -1.59 10.95
CA ALA A 88 2.55 -2.62 12.00
C ALA A 88 3.66 -3.68 11.88
N LEU A 89 4.25 -3.90 10.69
CA LEU A 89 5.37 -4.85 10.55
C LEU A 89 6.66 -4.35 11.22
N HIS A 90 6.75 -3.05 11.50
CA HIS A 90 7.93 -2.43 12.07
C HIS A 90 7.53 -1.59 13.29
N GLY A 91 8.42 -1.54 14.28
CA GLY A 91 8.32 -0.59 15.39
C GLY A 91 9.38 0.50 15.30
N GLY A 92 9.27 1.52 16.17
CA GLY A 92 10.32 2.49 16.41
C GLY A 92 10.73 3.32 15.19
N GLU A 93 12.05 3.46 14.99
CA GLU A 93 12.64 4.32 13.95
C GLU A 93 12.22 3.90 12.53
N VAL A 94 12.22 2.60 12.22
CA VAL A 94 11.86 2.10 10.89
C VAL A 94 10.39 2.41 10.56
N ALA A 95 9.49 2.32 11.55
CA ALA A 95 8.10 2.70 11.37
C ALA A 95 7.96 4.21 11.08
N LEU A 96 8.73 5.05 11.78
CA LEU A 96 8.76 6.50 11.56
C LEU A 96 9.32 6.84 10.16
N GLU A 97 10.43 6.24 9.76
CA GLU A 97 11.01 6.43 8.42
C GLU A 97 10.01 6.09 7.32
N ARG A 98 9.23 5.01 7.47
CA ARG A 98 8.17 4.67 6.51
C ARG A 98 7.07 5.72 6.44
N ILE A 99 6.65 6.27 7.58
CA ILE A 99 5.66 7.36 7.60
C ILE A 99 6.22 8.59 6.87
N LEU A 100 7.48 8.94 7.12
CA LEU A 100 8.13 10.08 6.47
C LEU A 100 8.30 9.86 4.97
N ASP A 101 8.77 8.69 4.54
CA ASP A 101 8.88 8.31 3.12
C ASP A 101 7.51 8.35 2.43
N ALA A 102 6.44 7.91 3.12
CA ALA A 102 5.07 8.00 2.59
C ALA A 102 4.60 9.45 2.45
N GLN A 103 4.89 10.32 3.43
CA GLN A 103 4.56 11.75 3.31
C GLN A 103 5.37 12.43 2.20
N GLU A 104 6.65 12.10 2.04
CA GLU A 104 7.47 12.61 0.94
C GLU A 104 6.91 12.15 -0.41
N ALA A 105 6.58 10.87 -0.56
CA ALA A 105 6.00 10.32 -1.77
C ALA A 105 4.67 10.98 -2.17
N ARG A 106 3.88 11.48 -1.20
CA ARG A 106 2.62 12.21 -1.47
C ARG A 106 2.84 13.53 -2.18
N VAL A 107 3.95 14.20 -1.91
CA VAL A 107 4.25 15.55 -2.42
C VAL A 107 5.32 15.55 -3.51
N ASN A 108 6.12 14.49 -3.59
CA ASN A 108 7.23 14.33 -4.52
C ASN A 108 7.26 12.90 -5.09
N GLU A 109 6.57 12.67 -6.21
CA GLU A 109 6.62 11.38 -6.92
C GLU A 109 8.04 11.00 -7.37
N ALA A 110 8.95 11.97 -7.53
CA ALA A 110 10.33 11.67 -7.89
C ALA A 110 11.10 10.92 -6.79
N ALA A 111 10.66 11.02 -5.53
CA ALA A 111 11.25 10.33 -4.38
C ALA A 111 11.22 8.78 -4.51
N LEU A 112 10.32 8.25 -5.35
CA LEU A 112 10.18 6.80 -5.56
C LEU A 112 10.85 6.29 -6.85
N LYS A 113 11.29 7.19 -7.75
CA LYS A 113 11.74 6.80 -9.10
C LYS A 113 12.97 5.90 -9.09
N SER A 114 13.94 6.21 -8.23
CA SER A 114 15.21 5.48 -8.13
C SER A 114 15.14 4.21 -7.28
N ALA A 115 13.98 3.88 -6.68
CA ALA A 115 13.87 2.78 -5.73
C ALA A 115 14.32 1.44 -6.33
N ALA A 116 13.90 1.11 -7.56
CA ALA A 116 14.31 -0.15 -8.18
C ALA A 116 15.81 -0.19 -8.52
N ASP A 117 16.36 0.90 -9.03
CA ASP A 117 17.80 0.97 -9.33
C ASP A 117 18.60 0.78 -8.05
N ARG A 118 18.17 1.45 -6.97
CA ARG A 118 18.77 1.31 -5.64
C ARG A 118 18.66 -0.11 -5.09
N MET A 119 17.54 -0.79 -5.31
CA MET A 119 17.36 -2.18 -4.91
C MET A 119 18.34 -3.10 -5.64
N ARG A 120 18.52 -2.91 -6.95
CA ARG A 120 19.48 -3.68 -7.74
C ARG A 120 20.91 -3.45 -7.26
N GLU A 121 21.28 -2.21 -6.94
CA GLU A 121 22.58 -1.89 -6.36
C GLU A 121 22.82 -2.61 -5.03
N LEU A 122 21.82 -2.60 -4.13
CA LEU A 122 21.93 -3.28 -2.84
C LEU A 122 22.06 -4.80 -3.00
N LEU A 123 21.26 -5.41 -3.88
CA LEU A 123 21.30 -6.85 -4.13
C LEU A 123 22.58 -7.30 -4.87
N ALA A 124 23.25 -6.40 -5.59
CA ALA A 124 24.54 -6.65 -6.22
C ALA A 124 25.74 -6.38 -5.30
N ALA A 125 25.52 -5.78 -4.12
CA ALA A 125 26.59 -5.45 -3.17
C ALA A 125 27.21 -6.71 -2.54
N ASP A 126 28.39 -6.58 -1.96
CA ASP A 126 29.01 -7.66 -1.19
C ASP A 126 28.08 -8.03 -0.01
N PRO A 127 27.75 -9.32 0.18
CA PRO A 127 26.93 -9.81 1.29
C PRO A 127 27.37 -9.38 2.68
N LYS A 128 28.64 -9.02 2.87
CA LYS A 128 29.19 -8.52 4.14
C LYS A 128 28.94 -7.02 4.37
N THR A 129 28.59 -6.29 3.31
CA THR A 129 28.42 -4.82 3.33
C THR A 129 27.00 -4.37 3.03
N ILE A 130 26.16 -5.26 2.51
CA ILE A 130 24.75 -4.98 2.26
C ILE A 130 24.04 -4.51 3.55
N SER A 131 23.28 -3.42 3.43
CA SER A 131 22.41 -2.94 4.50
C SER A 131 21.01 -3.49 4.31
N TYR A 132 20.64 -4.51 5.09
CA TYR A 132 19.29 -5.06 5.05
C TYR A 132 18.23 -4.04 5.49
N ARG A 133 18.57 -3.15 6.43
CA ARG A 133 17.68 -2.03 6.82
C ARG A 133 17.33 -1.15 5.62
N GLU A 134 18.33 -0.79 4.82
CA GLU A 134 18.11 0.01 3.61
C GLU A 134 17.33 -0.80 2.55
N LEU A 135 17.60 -2.10 2.42
CA LEU A 135 16.85 -2.96 1.52
C LEU A 135 15.36 -3.01 1.88
N HIS A 136 15.01 -3.15 3.16
CA HIS A 136 13.63 -3.08 3.65
C HIS A 136 12.98 -1.72 3.35
N ARG A 137 13.72 -0.61 3.52
CA ARG A 137 13.24 0.74 3.21
C ARG A 137 12.98 0.93 1.71
N VAL A 138 13.89 0.47 0.86
CA VAL A 138 13.73 0.53 -0.60
C VAL A 138 12.57 -0.34 -1.07
N ALA A 139 12.40 -1.52 -0.48
CA ALA A 139 11.25 -2.38 -0.72
C ALA A 139 9.92 -1.67 -0.38
N ALA A 140 9.88 -0.91 0.72
CA ALA A 140 8.75 -0.03 1.05
C ALA A 140 8.42 0.97 -0.06
N LYS A 141 9.44 1.62 -0.63
CA LYS A 141 9.27 2.61 -1.70
C LYS A 141 8.74 1.97 -2.99
N LEU A 142 9.09 0.72 -3.26
CA LEU A 142 8.52 -0.05 -4.36
C LEU A 142 7.05 -0.40 -4.11
N GLU A 143 6.67 -0.73 -2.88
CA GLU A 143 5.26 -0.87 -2.49
C GLU A 143 4.49 0.44 -2.70
N MET A 144 5.00 1.56 -2.19
CA MET A 144 4.34 2.87 -2.33
C MET A 144 4.12 3.29 -3.79
N SER A 145 4.97 2.82 -4.71
CA SER A 145 4.87 3.06 -6.15
C SER A 145 4.09 1.99 -6.93
N GLY A 146 3.54 0.97 -6.26
CA GLY A 146 2.79 -0.12 -6.89
C GLY A 146 3.66 -1.06 -7.74
N ARG A 147 4.93 -1.23 -7.34
CA ARG A 147 5.96 -2.04 -8.03
C ARG A 147 6.34 -3.27 -7.21
N GLU A 148 5.40 -3.83 -6.44
CA GLU A 148 5.63 -4.99 -5.58
C GLU A 148 6.13 -6.20 -6.37
N ASP A 149 5.59 -6.42 -7.57
CA ASP A 149 5.97 -7.54 -8.45
C ASP A 149 7.46 -7.49 -8.83
N GLU A 150 7.96 -6.31 -9.17
CA GLU A 150 9.36 -6.12 -9.53
C GLU A 150 10.28 -6.39 -8.33
N ALA A 151 9.89 -5.90 -7.14
CA ALA A 151 10.62 -6.17 -5.90
C ALA A 151 10.65 -7.67 -5.56
N ILE A 152 9.51 -8.35 -5.68
CA ILE A 152 9.38 -9.79 -5.42
C ILE A 152 10.28 -10.58 -6.38
N GLU A 153 10.26 -10.27 -7.67
CA GLU A 153 11.10 -10.96 -8.66
C GLU A 153 12.61 -10.79 -8.36
N MET A 154 13.04 -9.57 -8.03
CA MET A 154 14.44 -9.29 -7.66
C MET A 154 14.86 -10.07 -6.41
N LEU A 155 14.01 -10.09 -5.37
CA LEU A 155 14.30 -10.81 -4.12
C LEU A 155 14.33 -12.33 -4.32
N GLN A 156 13.40 -12.88 -5.11
CA GLN A 156 13.38 -14.32 -5.39
C GLN A 156 14.67 -14.79 -6.06
N LYS A 157 15.14 -14.04 -7.08
CA LYS A 157 16.43 -14.32 -7.73
C LYS A 157 17.59 -14.26 -6.74
N ALA A 158 17.63 -13.22 -5.90
CA ALA A 158 18.69 -13.04 -4.92
C ALA A 158 18.69 -14.16 -3.86
N VAL A 159 17.51 -14.59 -3.38
CA VAL A 159 17.39 -15.74 -2.46
C VAL A 159 17.92 -17.02 -3.10
N GLU A 160 17.52 -17.33 -4.34
CA GLU A 160 18.00 -18.51 -5.06
C GLU A 160 19.52 -18.49 -5.25
N GLU A 161 20.10 -17.33 -5.55
CA GLU A 161 21.54 -17.17 -5.67
C GLU A 161 22.28 -17.38 -4.34
N ALA A 162 21.78 -16.78 -3.24
CA ALA A 162 22.35 -16.97 -1.91
C ALA A 162 22.27 -18.44 -1.46
N GLU A 163 21.17 -19.13 -1.76
CA GLU A 163 21.02 -20.58 -1.51
C GLU A 163 22.03 -21.41 -2.33
N LYS A 164 22.20 -21.12 -3.63
CA LYS A 164 23.20 -21.78 -4.49
C LYS A 164 24.62 -21.58 -3.99
N LYS A 165 24.93 -20.38 -3.50
CA LYS A 165 26.23 -20.02 -2.91
C LYS A 165 26.41 -20.54 -1.48
N LYS A 166 25.39 -21.22 -0.91
CA LYS A 166 25.38 -21.75 0.47
C LYS A 166 25.64 -20.66 1.52
N GLN A 167 24.97 -19.51 1.37
CA GLN A 167 25.04 -18.38 2.28
C GLN A 167 23.73 -18.30 3.11
N PRO A 168 23.58 -19.11 4.18
CA PRO A 168 22.30 -19.27 4.87
C PRO A 168 21.81 -18.00 5.56
N HIS A 169 22.72 -17.19 6.13
CA HIS A 169 22.35 -15.93 6.77
C HIS A 169 21.81 -14.91 5.77
N GLU A 170 22.47 -14.77 4.61
CA GLU A 170 22.02 -13.88 3.54
C GLU A 170 20.69 -14.35 2.95
N ALA A 171 20.56 -15.65 2.67
CA ALA A 171 19.30 -16.23 2.21
C ALA A 171 18.16 -16.00 3.20
N HIS A 172 18.42 -16.08 4.51
CA HIS A 172 17.44 -15.78 5.55
C HIS A 172 17.00 -14.31 5.50
N GLU A 173 17.94 -13.36 5.55
CA GLU A 173 17.62 -11.93 5.52
C GLU A 173 16.84 -11.53 4.24
N LEU A 174 17.26 -12.04 3.07
CA LEU A 174 16.55 -11.79 1.82
C LEU A 174 15.14 -12.41 1.81
N GLN A 175 14.96 -13.60 2.38
CA GLN A 175 13.64 -14.20 2.54
C GLN A 175 12.74 -13.40 3.48
N MET A 176 13.29 -12.75 4.52
CA MET A 176 12.49 -11.88 5.39
C MET A 176 11.94 -10.67 4.64
N VAL A 177 12.75 -10.03 3.79
CA VAL A 177 12.26 -8.93 2.92
C VAL A 177 11.23 -9.46 1.91
N LEU A 178 11.44 -10.66 1.35
CA LEU A 178 10.50 -11.27 0.41
C LEU A 178 9.14 -11.54 1.06
N VAL A 179 9.12 -12.09 2.28
CA VAL A 179 7.88 -12.29 3.05
C VAL A 179 7.15 -10.98 3.25
N GLU A 180 7.87 -9.94 3.66
CA GLU A 180 7.31 -8.61 3.83
C GLU A 180 6.67 -8.08 2.54
N MET A 181 7.34 -8.22 1.39
CA MET A 181 6.76 -7.83 0.09
C MET A 181 5.54 -8.66 -0.31
N LEU A 182 5.50 -9.96 0.03
CA LEU A 182 4.33 -10.80 -0.22
C LEU A 182 3.15 -10.41 0.68
N ILE A 183 3.41 -10.03 1.95
CA ILE A 183 2.41 -9.45 2.84
C ILE A 183 1.91 -8.12 2.26
N TYR A 184 2.81 -7.25 1.80
CA TYR A 184 2.45 -6.01 1.13
C TYR A 184 1.63 -6.24 -0.12
N LYS A 185 1.91 -7.25 -0.93
CA LYS A 185 1.12 -7.56 -2.12
C LYS A 185 -0.21 -8.26 -1.78
N GLY A 186 -0.35 -8.80 -0.57
CA GLY A 186 -1.53 -9.55 -0.12
C GLY A 186 -1.50 -11.03 -0.52
N GLU A 187 -0.34 -11.53 -0.92
CA GLU A 187 -0.14 -12.91 -1.32
C GLU A 187 0.25 -13.78 -0.11
N TYR A 188 -0.64 -13.81 0.89
CA TYR A 188 -0.38 -14.41 2.19
C TYR A 188 -0.04 -15.91 2.12
N GLN A 189 -0.63 -16.65 1.18
CA GLN A 189 -0.33 -18.07 1.01
C GLN A 189 1.10 -18.30 0.52
N ARG A 190 1.60 -17.45 -0.40
CA ARG A 190 2.99 -17.50 -0.84
C ARG A 190 3.95 -17.12 0.28
N ALA A 191 3.59 -16.11 1.08
CA ALA A 191 4.39 -15.71 2.24
C ALA A 191 4.54 -16.87 3.25
N LEU A 192 3.47 -17.59 3.55
CA LEU A 192 3.48 -18.77 4.44
C LEU A 192 4.36 -19.92 3.92
N GLN A 193 4.62 -19.98 2.61
CA GLN A 193 5.46 -21.01 2.01
C GLN A 193 6.95 -20.69 2.09
N CYS A 194 7.34 -19.45 2.41
CA CYS A 194 8.75 -19.06 2.57
C CYS A 194 9.43 -19.87 3.67
N LYS A 195 10.64 -20.38 3.40
CA LYS A 195 11.37 -21.30 4.30
C LYS A 195 11.69 -20.63 5.64
N CYS A 196 11.98 -19.33 5.65
CA CYS A 196 12.27 -18.56 6.86
C CYS A 196 11.12 -18.53 7.88
N LEU A 197 9.87 -18.83 7.48
CA LEU A 197 8.72 -18.94 8.38
C LEU A 197 8.38 -20.39 8.76
N GLN A 198 9.03 -21.37 8.13
CA GLN A 198 8.78 -22.78 8.43
C GLN A 198 9.50 -23.15 9.74
N TRP A 199 8.70 -23.27 10.80
CA TRP A 199 9.05 -23.64 12.19
C TRP A 199 10.12 -24.73 12.36
N LYS A 200 10.31 -25.63 11.37
CA LYS A 200 11.33 -26.68 11.41
C LYS A 200 12.77 -26.17 11.37
N CYS A 201 13.02 -24.95 10.90
CA CYS A 201 14.35 -24.32 10.92
C CYS A 201 14.73 -23.73 12.29
N GLN A 202 13.81 -23.76 13.26
CA GLN A 202 13.94 -23.11 14.58
C GLN A 202 14.33 -24.07 15.71
N LYS A 203 14.92 -25.23 15.40
CA LYS A 203 15.30 -26.23 16.41
C LYS A 203 16.66 -25.96 17.07
N ASP A 204 17.42 -25.02 16.52
CA ASP A 204 18.65 -24.51 17.14
C ASP A 204 18.28 -23.22 17.89
N GLU A 205 18.09 -23.36 19.20
CA GLU A 205 17.44 -22.41 20.14
C GLU A 205 18.11 -21.04 20.32
N GLU A 206 19.13 -20.65 19.54
CA GLU A 206 19.94 -19.46 19.86
C GLU A 206 19.59 -18.17 19.10
N ASN A 207 18.83 -18.20 18.00
CA ASN A 207 18.45 -16.96 17.29
C ASN A 207 17.03 -17.04 16.71
N SER A 208 16.02 -16.90 17.58
CA SER A 208 14.65 -16.68 17.11
C SER A 208 14.50 -15.23 16.62
N ASP A 209 14.75 -14.99 15.33
CA ASP A 209 14.41 -13.73 14.67
C ASP A 209 12.95 -13.33 14.98
N ALA A 210 12.78 -12.24 15.73
CA ALA A 210 11.48 -11.78 16.22
C ALA A 210 10.53 -11.38 15.09
N ARG A 211 11.05 -11.07 13.89
CA ARG A 211 10.23 -10.77 12.71
C ARG A 211 9.41 -11.98 12.28
N GLY A 212 9.94 -13.20 12.40
CA GLY A 212 9.25 -14.43 11.98
C GLY A 212 7.91 -14.63 12.70
N PRO A 213 7.89 -14.67 14.05
CA PRO A 213 6.64 -14.70 14.81
C PRO A 213 5.70 -13.53 14.50
N LEU A 214 6.22 -12.30 14.34
CA LEU A 214 5.40 -11.14 14.00
C LEU A 214 4.70 -11.30 12.65
N TYR A 215 5.43 -11.71 11.61
CA TYR A 215 4.88 -11.94 10.27
C TYR A 215 3.86 -13.07 10.30
N MET A 216 4.11 -14.13 11.08
CA MET A 216 3.15 -15.20 11.28
C MET A 216 1.83 -14.70 11.88
N VAL A 217 1.85 -13.82 12.88
CA VAL A 217 0.60 -13.26 13.45
C VAL A 217 -0.24 -12.56 12.36
N VAL A 218 0.39 -11.73 11.53
CA VAL A 218 -0.28 -11.03 10.43
C VAL A 218 -0.88 -12.01 9.41
N LEU A 219 -0.10 -13.02 9.00
CA LEU A 219 -0.54 -14.03 8.04
C LEU A 219 -1.72 -14.85 8.56
N TRP A 220 -1.73 -15.18 9.84
CA TRP A 220 -2.82 -15.95 10.46
C TRP A 220 -4.10 -15.14 10.63
N GLN A 221 -4.00 -13.85 10.95
CA GLN A 221 -5.15 -12.95 11.01
C GLN A 221 -5.85 -12.88 9.65
N HIS A 222 -5.09 -12.69 8.57
CA HIS A 222 -5.66 -12.65 7.22
C HIS A 222 -6.15 -14.02 6.74
N ARG A 223 -5.52 -15.13 7.12
CA ARG A 223 -6.01 -16.48 6.74
C ARG A 223 -7.42 -16.76 7.29
N ARG A 224 -7.74 -16.36 8.51
CA ARG A 224 -9.09 -16.57 9.11
C ARG A 224 -10.19 -15.76 8.42
N LEU A 225 -9.84 -14.63 7.81
CA LEU A 225 -10.80 -13.74 7.17
C LEU A 225 -11.15 -14.17 5.73
N PHE A 226 -10.40 -15.09 5.14
CA PHE A 226 -10.52 -15.49 3.73
C PHE A 226 -10.69 -17.01 3.51
N THR A 227 -10.90 -17.80 4.57
CA THR A 227 -11.42 -19.17 4.44
C THR A 227 -12.96 -19.14 4.45
N PRO A 228 -13.64 -19.67 3.42
CA PRO A 228 -15.11 -19.73 3.38
C PRO A 228 -15.69 -20.63 4.47
#